data_AF-A0A3N4IXG2-F1
#
_entry.id   AF-A0A3N4IXG2-F1
#
_cell.length_a   1.000
_cell.length_b   1.000
_cell.length_c   1.000
_cell.angle_alpha   90.00
_cell.angle_beta   90.00
_cell.angle_gamma   90.00
#
_symmetry.space_group_name_H-M   'P 1'
#
loop_
_entity.id
_entity.type
_entity.pdbx_description
1 polymer ?
#
loop_
_entity_poly.entity_id
_entity_poly.type
_entity_poly.pdbx_seq_one_letter_code
_entity_poly.pdbx_strand_id
1 'polypeptide(L)'
;MSKGASIPQELHINEISTHLKVHPESARQMIQCSKAHVSDDLFTLLNDVGHDEPVYPPGPSQKYPKWSEESERLKDVALKPQSFGKNVVQLACLASLDIVPLTAYKYIHQHHNFTPYRPHCKSKLSQNNILSCIQFAQCVLTQPQESFVFTDETWIEIGSPQGKPNVWRQVGSDPYDLAIPTNSRPQFTFMLLGHFAHGYQGEPYIWVRETRKQLYINALIPGTEEHSLLKSINAEIHNYNQNQLPNEPQRMP
;
A
#
# COMPACT_ATOMS: atom_id res chain seq x y z
N MET A 1 -38.27 67.62 23.72
CA MET A 1 -36.99 67.50 23.00
C MET A 1 -35.90 67.10 23.98
N SER A 2 -35.62 65.80 24.13
CA SER A 2 -34.49 65.30 24.92
C SER A 2 -33.36 64.95 23.94
N LYS A 3 -32.24 65.69 24.02
CA LYS A 3 -30.99 65.32 23.33
C LYS A 3 -30.44 64.07 24.03
N GLY A 4 -30.44 62.94 23.33
CA GLY A 4 -29.78 61.71 23.79
C GLY A 4 -28.28 61.94 23.90
N ALA A 5 -27.71 61.65 25.08
CA ALA A 5 -26.28 61.70 25.30
C ALA A 5 -25.61 60.56 24.53
N SER A 6 -24.65 60.90 23.66
CA SER A 6 -23.76 59.93 23.01
C SER A 6 -22.82 59.33 24.06
N ILE A 7 -22.94 58.02 24.32
CA ILE A 7 -21.99 57.27 25.14
C ILE A 7 -20.60 57.32 24.47
N PRO A 8 -19.49 57.54 25.20
CA PRO A 8 -18.16 57.59 24.61
C PRO A 8 -17.77 56.23 24.02
N GLN A 9 -17.50 56.17 22.71
CA GLN A 9 -17.09 54.95 21.98
C GLN A 9 -15.84 54.26 22.56
N GLU A 10 -15.02 54.96 23.34
CA GLU A 10 -13.78 54.41 23.92
C GLU A 10 -14.03 53.39 25.04
N LEU A 11 -15.12 53.51 25.80
CA LEU A 11 -15.46 52.55 26.86
C LEU A 11 -15.75 51.15 26.29
N HIS A 12 -16.33 51.09 25.09
CA HIS A 12 -16.75 49.85 24.45
C HIS A 12 -15.57 49.04 23.86
N ILE A 13 -14.46 49.71 23.50
CA ILE A 13 -13.29 49.04 22.89
C ILE A 13 -12.50 48.24 23.93
N ASN A 14 -12.34 48.77 25.14
CA ASN A 14 -11.63 48.09 26.22
C ASN A 14 -12.40 46.86 26.72
N GLU A 15 -13.73 46.92 26.73
CA GLU A 15 -14.59 45.78 27.06
C GLU A 15 -14.47 44.67 26.01
N ILE A 16 -14.52 45.03 24.71
CA ILE A 16 -14.32 44.08 23.60
C ILE A 16 -12.92 43.45 23.66
N SER A 17 -11.88 44.27 23.85
CA SER A 17 -10.50 43.81 24.02
C SER A 17 -10.38 42.81 25.17
N THR A 18 -11.03 43.08 26.30
CA THR A 18 -11.04 42.20 27.47
C THR A 18 -11.78 40.89 27.20
N HIS A 19 -12.95 40.94 26.55
CA HIS A 19 -13.75 39.74 26.24
C HIS A 19 -13.08 38.84 25.20
N LEU A 20 -12.46 39.43 24.17
CA LEU A 20 -11.75 38.71 23.12
C LEU A 20 -10.30 38.35 23.50
N LYS A 21 -9.80 38.86 24.64
CA LYS A 21 -8.42 38.71 25.11
C LYS A 21 -7.37 39.14 24.06
N VAL A 22 -7.67 40.21 23.34
CA VAL A 22 -6.76 40.80 22.33
C VAL A 22 -6.32 42.19 22.77
N HIS A 23 -5.20 42.67 22.24
CA HIS A 23 -4.73 44.03 22.52
C HIS A 23 -5.79 45.07 22.08
N PRO A 24 -6.01 46.18 22.83
CA PRO A 24 -7.01 47.19 22.48
C PRO A 24 -6.88 47.73 21.05
N GLU A 25 -5.66 47.85 20.56
CA GLU A 25 -5.40 48.30 19.19
C GLU A 25 -5.88 47.29 18.12
N SER A 26 -5.74 45.99 18.39
CA SER A 26 -6.29 44.93 17.53
C SER A 26 -7.82 44.95 17.56
N ALA A 27 -8.43 45.19 18.73
CA ALA A 27 -9.88 45.36 18.85
C ALA A 27 -10.38 46.58 18.05
N ARG A 28 -9.64 47.70 18.07
CA ARG A 28 -9.92 48.89 17.25
C ARG A 28 -9.89 48.56 15.77
N GLN A 29 -8.85 47.89 15.30
CA GLN A 29 -8.71 47.48 13.90
C GLN A 29 -9.84 46.53 13.47
N MET A 30 -10.19 45.54 14.28
CA MET A 30 -11.30 44.62 14.01
C MET A 30 -12.64 45.35 13.85
N ILE A 31 -12.93 46.32 14.73
CA ILE A 31 -14.16 47.13 14.65
C ILE A 31 -14.13 48.04 13.42
N GLN A 32 -12.98 48.64 13.09
CA GLN A 32 -12.84 49.46 11.89
C GLN A 32 -13.03 48.64 10.61
N CYS A 33 -12.41 47.46 10.51
CA CYS A 33 -12.64 46.52 9.41
C CYS A 33 -14.10 46.11 9.33
N SER A 34 -14.74 45.80 10.47
CA SER A 34 -16.15 45.44 10.51
C SER A 34 -17.03 46.58 9.99
N LYS A 35 -16.80 47.83 10.44
CA LYS A 35 -17.56 49.02 10.00
C LYS A 35 -17.34 49.35 8.52
N ALA A 36 -16.15 49.11 7.99
CA ALA A 36 -15.86 49.29 6.57
C ALA A 36 -16.58 48.26 5.68
N HIS A 37 -17.03 47.14 6.25
CA HIS A 37 -17.66 46.03 5.54
C HIS A 37 -19.17 45.88 5.80
N VAL A 38 -19.79 46.77 6.59
CA VAL A 38 -21.26 46.83 6.71
C VAL A 38 -21.82 47.76 5.63
N SER A 39 -22.03 47.23 4.43
CA SER A 39 -23.17 47.67 3.60
C SER A 39 -24.34 46.72 3.84
N ASP A 40 -25.57 47.21 3.68
CA ASP A 40 -26.82 46.63 4.20
C ASP A 40 -27.25 45.26 3.63
N ASP A 41 -26.39 44.54 2.92
CA ASP A 41 -26.77 43.23 2.39
C ASP A 41 -25.63 42.21 2.44
N LEU A 42 -25.71 41.34 3.45
CA LEU A 42 -24.80 40.21 3.73
C LEU A 42 -24.63 39.29 2.50
N PHE A 43 -25.63 39.22 1.62
CA PHE A 43 -25.58 38.43 0.38
C PHE A 43 -24.77 39.09 -0.73
N THR A 44 -24.61 40.41 -0.72
CA THR A 44 -23.69 41.11 -1.63
C THR A 44 -22.25 40.87 -1.18
N LEU A 45 -21.97 40.84 0.13
CA LEU A 45 -20.64 40.56 0.68
C LEU A 45 -20.11 39.16 0.31
N LEU A 46 -20.97 38.15 0.19
CA LEU A 46 -20.55 36.79 -0.20
C LEU A 46 -20.30 36.64 -1.71
N ASN A 47 -20.93 37.48 -2.54
CA ASN A 47 -20.82 37.43 -4.00
C ASN A 47 -19.86 38.48 -4.58
N ASP A 48 -19.60 39.56 -3.83
CA ASP A 48 -18.71 40.68 -4.20
C ASP A 48 -17.34 40.58 -3.51
N VAL A 49 -16.99 39.41 -2.96
CA VAL A 49 -15.59 38.98 -2.88
C VAL A 49 -15.11 38.67 -4.30
N GLY A 50 -15.09 39.71 -5.14
CA GLY A 50 -14.13 39.77 -6.23
C GLY A 50 -12.78 39.46 -5.60
N HIS A 51 -12.09 38.49 -6.19
CA HIS A 51 -10.80 38.00 -5.74
C HIS A 51 -9.70 39.08 -5.88
N ASP A 52 -9.82 40.18 -5.16
CA ASP A 52 -8.65 40.94 -4.77
C ASP A 52 -7.93 40.07 -3.75
N GLU A 53 -7.10 39.17 -4.27
CA GLU A 53 -6.17 38.37 -3.50
C GLU A 53 -5.54 39.29 -2.45
N PRO A 54 -5.63 38.97 -1.15
CA PRO A 54 -4.97 39.77 -0.15
C PRO A 54 -3.52 39.91 -0.59
N VAL A 55 -3.03 41.14 -0.69
CA VAL A 55 -1.62 41.40 -1.02
C VAL A 55 -0.80 40.93 0.17
N TYR A 56 -0.57 39.62 0.23
CA TYR A 56 0.35 39.03 1.17
C TYR A 56 1.73 39.55 0.82
N PRO A 57 2.55 39.95 1.81
CA PRO A 57 3.95 40.18 1.53
C PRO A 57 4.51 38.92 0.85
N PRO A 58 5.37 39.07 -0.17
CA PRO A 58 5.94 37.91 -0.85
C PRO A 58 6.53 37.00 0.21
N GLY A 59 6.00 35.77 0.29
CA GLY A 59 6.48 34.79 1.23
C GLY A 59 7.98 34.62 1.09
N PRO A 60 8.69 34.23 2.16
CA PRO A 60 10.12 33.95 2.05
C PRO A 60 10.34 32.96 0.90
N SER A 61 11.35 33.23 0.07
CA SER A 61 11.68 32.37 -1.06
C SER A 61 11.70 30.93 -0.58
N GLN A 62 10.87 30.10 -1.19
CA GLN A 62 10.75 28.71 -0.80
C GLN A 62 12.13 28.10 -0.92
N LYS A 63 12.72 27.71 0.21
CA LYS A 63 14.08 27.13 0.29
C LYS A 63 14.26 25.92 -0.64
N TYR A 64 13.13 25.34 -1.06
CA TYR A 64 13.03 24.10 -1.77
C TYR A 64 11.96 24.20 -2.87
N PRO A 65 12.30 24.72 -4.05
CA PRO A 65 11.34 24.85 -5.13
C PRO A 65 10.86 23.47 -5.61
N LYS A 66 9.63 23.44 -6.12
CA LYS A 66 9.08 22.26 -6.79
C LYS A 66 9.96 21.93 -7.99
N TRP A 67 10.25 20.64 -8.18
CA TRP A 67 11.12 20.16 -9.28
C TRP A 67 12.58 20.64 -9.18
N SER A 68 13.06 20.94 -7.97
CA SER A 68 14.48 21.12 -7.71
C SER A 68 15.29 19.88 -8.07
N GLU A 69 16.59 20.06 -8.33
CA GLU A 69 17.51 18.96 -8.65
C GLU A 69 17.54 17.92 -7.52
N GLU A 70 17.48 18.36 -6.27
CA GLU A 70 17.40 17.49 -5.10
C GLU A 70 16.11 16.67 -5.07
N SER A 71 14.99 17.28 -5.47
CA SER A 71 13.70 16.61 -5.56
C SER A 71 13.74 15.50 -6.62
N GLU A 72 14.25 15.81 -7.82
CA GLU A 72 14.40 14.81 -8.90
C GLU A 72 15.38 13.69 -8.52
N ARG A 73 16.53 14.01 -7.91
CA ARG A 73 17.46 12.99 -7.41
C ARG A 73 16.80 12.05 -6.41
N LEU A 74 15.97 12.58 -5.52
CA LEU A 74 15.26 11.76 -4.53
C LEU A 74 14.22 10.84 -5.19
N LYS A 75 13.51 11.33 -6.21
CA LYS A 75 12.60 10.52 -7.05
C LYS A 75 13.34 9.40 -7.77
N ASP A 76 14.48 9.70 -8.40
CA ASP A 76 15.29 8.71 -9.11
C ASP A 76 15.77 7.60 -8.18
N VAL A 77 16.16 7.94 -6.95
CA VAL A 77 16.53 6.96 -5.93
C VAL A 77 15.32 6.12 -5.48
N ALA A 78 14.15 6.75 -5.28
CA ALA A 78 12.94 6.06 -4.85
C ALA A 78 12.44 5.00 -5.86
N LEU A 79 12.79 5.13 -7.14
CA LEU A 79 12.44 4.18 -8.20
C LEU A 79 13.39 2.98 -8.31
N LYS A 80 14.58 3.05 -7.71
CA LYS A 80 15.60 1.99 -7.82
C LYS A 80 15.25 0.76 -6.96
N PRO A 81 15.47 -0.48 -7.44
CA PRO A 81 15.20 -1.68 -6.64
C PRO A 81 15.90 -1.74 -5.27
N GLN A 82 17.08 -1.13 -5.14
CA GLN A 82 17.83 -1.07 -3.88
C GLN A 82 17.13 -0.21 -2.81
N SER A 83 16.19 0.64 -3.22
CA SER A 83 15.43 1.53 -2.35
C SER A 83 14.09 0.95 -1.89
N PHE A 84 13.74 -0.24 -2.36
CA PHE A 84 12.54 -0.95 -1.92
C PHE A 84 12.63 -1.25 -0.42
N GLY A 85 11.57 -0.90 0.30
CA GLY A 85 11.45 -1.02 1.76
C GLY A 85 12.15 0.09 2.53
N LYS A 86 12.83 1.02 1.83
CA LYS A 86 13.49 2.14 2.48
C LYS A 86 12.48 3.20 2.85
N ASN A 87 12.60 3.70 4.07
CA ASN A 87 11.85 4.86 4.51
C ASN A 87 12.45 6.14 3.90
N VAL A 88 11.75 7.26 4.06
CA VAL A 88 12.13 8.57 3.50
C VAL A 88 13.53 9.02 3.95
N VAL A 89 13.93 8.71 5.19
CA VAL A 89 15.26 9.07 5.72
C VAL A 89 16.35 8.32 4.97
N GLN A 90 16.16 7.02 4.80
CA GLN A 90 17.09 6.17 4.05
C GLN A 90 17.17 6.56 2.58
N LEU A 91 16.05 6.99 1.98
CA LEU A 91 16.05 7.55 0.62
C LEU A 91 16.86 8.83 0.53
N ALA A 92 16.72 9.76 1.48
CA ALA A 92 17.51 10.98 1.53
C ALA A 92 19.02 10.68 1.66
N CYS A 93 19.39 9.73 2.52
CA CYS A 93 20.77 9.26 2.64
C CYS A 93 21.29 8.65 1.33
N LEU A 94 20.50 7.79 0.67
CA LEU A 94 20.86 7.19 -0.63
C LEU A 94 20.98 8.24 -1.73
N ALA A 95 20.18 9.31 -1.66
CA ALA A 95 20.27 10.45 -2.54
C ALA A 95 21.41 11.43 -2.18
N SER A 96 22.16 11.17 -1.09
CA SER A 96 23.18 12.07 -0.55
C SER A 96 22.64 13.48 -0.26
N LEU A 97 21.43 13.55 0.30
CA LEU A 97 20.77 14.80 0.68
C LEU A 97 20.76 14.94 2.20
N ASP A 98 21.29 16.06 2.70
CA ASP A 98 21.19 16.45 4.10
C ASP A 98 19.90 17.27 4.32
N ILE A 99 18.77 16.57 4.39
CA ILE A 99 17.45 17.17 4.55
C ILE A 99 16.64 16.48 5.64
N VAL A 100 15.80 17.27 6.31
CA VAL A 100 14.88 16.78 7.34
C VAL A 100 13.87 15.80 6.70
N PRO A 101 13.48 14.71 7.38
CA PRO A 101 12.58 13.69 6.82
C PRO A 101 11.26 14.25 6.26
N LEU A 102 10.71 15.30 6.89
CA LEU A 102 9.50 15.96 6.41
C LEU A 102 9.70 16.62 5.03
N THR A 103 10.87 17.21 4.78
CA THR A 103 11.20 17.81 3.47
C THR A 103 11.31 16.75 2.39
N ALA A 104 12.01 15.65 2.69
CA ALA A 104 12.12 14.51 1.79
C ALA A 104 10.74 13.88 1.49
N TYR A 105 9.85 13.81 2.49
CA TYR A 105 8.48 13.35 2.28
C TYR A 105 7.71 14.32 1.37
N LYS A 106 7.82 15.64 1.59
CA LYS A 106 7.19 16.64 0.73
C LYS A 106 7.68 16.54 -0.71
N TYR A 107 8.96 16.30 -0.94
CA TYR A 107 9.50 16.09 -2.29
C TYR A 107 8.84 14.90 -2.97
N ILE A 108 8.89 13.73 -2.33
CA ILE A 108 8.36 12.50 -2.90
C ILE A 108 6.85 12.60 -3.09
N HIS A 109 6.11 13.01 -2.06
CA HIS A 109 4.66 13.02 -2.07
C HIS A 109 4.06 14.24 -2.79
N GLN A 110 4.44 15.46 -2.41
CA GLN A 110 3.79 16.68 -2.92
C GLN A 110 4.36 17.12 -4.27
N HIS A 111 5.67 16.96 -4.51
CA HIS A 111 6.25 17.39 -5.79
C HIS A 111 6.06 16.33 -6.88
N HIS A 112 6.30 15.06 -6.54
CA HIS A 112 6.29 13.98 -7.53
C HIS A 112 5.04 13.09 -7.49
N ASN A 113 4.15 13.26 -6.50
CA ASN A 113 2.96 12.45 -6.33
C ASN A 113 3.28 10.96 -6.09
N PHE A 114 4.31 10.67 -5.28
CA PHE A 114 4.69 9.31 -4.90
C PHE A 114 4.23 8.98 -3.48
N THR A 115 3.74 7.76 -3.29
CA THR A 115 3.33 7.23 -1.98
C THR A 115 4.00 5.90 -1.70
N PRO A 116 4.25 5.57 -0.42
CA PRO A 116 4.69 4.23 -0.06
C PRO A 116 3.52 3.28 -0.26
N TYR A 117 3.77 2.19 -0.98
CA TYR A 117 2.78 1.20 -1.35
C TYR A 117 3.29 -0.20 -1.02
N ARG A 118 2.42 -1.04 -0.45
CA ARG A 118 2.73 -2.45 -0.21
C ARG A 118 2.32 -3.25 -1.44
N PRO A 119 3.26 -3.86 -2.20
CA PRO A 119 2.93 -4.59 -3.41
C PRO A 119 1.87 -5.65 -3.17
N HIS A 120 0.86 -5.72 -4.03
CA HIS A 120 -0.13 -6.80 -3.99
C HIS A 120 0.49 -8.14 -4.41
N CYS A 121 0.01 -9.22 -3.78
CA CYS A 121 0.44 -10.58 -4.09
C CYS A 121 -0.48 -11.29 -5.08
N LYS A 122 -1.67 -10.75 -5.37
CA LYS A 122 -2.61 -11.39 -6.30
C LYS A 122 -2.23 -11.06 -7.74
N SER A 123 -2.32 -12.03 -8.64
CA SER A 123 -2.12 -11.80 -10.06
C SER A 123 -3.29 -11.01 -10.66
N LYS A 124 -3.02 -10.24 -11.71
CA LYS A 124 -4.08 -9.62 -12.52
C LYS A 124 -4.94 -10.73 -13.12
N LEU A 125 -6.26 -10.67 -12.89
CA LEU A 125 -7.19 -11.66 -13.42
C LEU A 125 -7.43 -11.39 -14.91
N SER A 126 -7.53 -12.45 -15.70
CA SER A 126 -8.02 -12.36 -17.08
C SER A 126 -9.51 -12.01 -17.09
N GLN A 127 -10.02 -11.47 -18.20
CA GLN A 127 -11.44 -11.16 -18.33
C GLN A 127 -12.33 -12.40 -18.09
N ASN A 128 -11.91 -13.56 -18.57
CA ASN A 128 -12.62 -14.82 -18.34
C ASN A 128 -12.65 -15.18 -16.86
N ASN A 129 -11.52 -15.08 -16.16
CA ASN A 129 -11.46 -15.35 -14.72
C ASN A 129 -12.33 -14.37 -13.92
N ILE A 130 -12.38 -13.09 -14.33
CA ILE A 130 -13.26 -12.10 -13.71
C ILE A 130 -14.73 -12.52 -13.87
N LEU A 131 -15.15 -12.92 -15.08
CA LEU A 131 -16.52 -13.38 -15.33
C LEU A 131 -16.85 -14.65 -14.53
N SER A 132 -15.95 -15.62 -14.49
CA SER A 132 -16.12 -16.83 -13.67
C SER A 132 -16.23 -16.50 -12.18
N CYS A 133 -15.42 -15.57 -11.67
CA CYS A 133 -15.54 -15.10 -10.28
C CYS A 133 -16.90 -14.43 -10.01
N ILE A 134 -17.41 -13.61 -10.95
CA ILE A 134 -18.72 -12.97 -10.82
C ILE A 134 -19.83 -14.02 -10.79
N GLN A 135 -19.80 -14.99 -11.71
CA GLN A 135 -20.78 -16.08 -11.76
C GLN A 135 -20.75 -16.94 -10.49
N PHE A 136 -19.55 -17.28 -10.02
CA PHE A 136 -19.38 -17.99 -8.75
C PHE A 136 -19.95 -17.20 -7.58
N ALA A 137 -19.65 -15.90 -7.47
CA ALA A 137 -20.18 -15.05 -6.41
C ALA A 137 -21.71 -14.98 -6.45
N GLN A 138 -22.29 -14.82 -7.64
CA GLN A 138 -23.76 -14.83 -7.80
C GLN A 138 -24.37 -16.16 -7.35
N CYS A 139 -23.75 -17.29 -7.68
CA CYS A 139 -24.19 -18.61 -7.22
C CYS A 139 -24.12 -18.72 -5.69
N VAL A 140 -22.98 -18.35 -5.10
CA VAL A 140 -22.74 -18.43 -3.65
C VAL A 140 -23.72 -17.57 -2.84
N LEU A 141 -24.07 -16.38 -3.34
CA LEU A 141 -25.02 -15.47 -2.68
C LEU A 141 -26.46 -16.03 -2.57
N THR A 142 -26.79 -17.08 -3.33
CA THR A 142 -28.10 -17.74 -3.26
C THR A 142 -28.18 -18.87 -2.24
N GLN A 143 -27.03 -19.26 -1.65
CA GLN A 143 -26.93 -20.39 -0.74
C GLN A 143 -26.76 -19.89 0.71
N PRO A 144 -27.30 -20.60 1.71
CA PRO A 144 -27.05 -20.28 3.11
C PRO A 144 -25.59 -20.56 3.48
N GLN A 145 -25.04 -19.80 4.43
CA GLN A 145 -23.62 -19.89 4.80
C GLN A 145 -23.25 -21.28 5.34
N GLU A 146 -24.20 -21.94 6.01
CA GLU A 146 -24.08 -23.26 6.62
C GLU A 146 -23.92 -24.38 5.57
N SER A 147 -24.23 -24.11 4.29
CA SER A 147 -24.03 -25.08 3.20
C SER A 147 -22.58 -25.20 2.74
N PHE A 148 -21.68 -24.37 3.25
CA PHE A 148 -20.28 -24.34 2.80
C PHE A 148 -19.33 -24.92 3.84
N VAL A 149 -18.50 -25.85 3.37
CA VAL A 149 -17.24 -26.24 4.03
C VAL A 149 -16.12 -25.69 3.17
N PHE A 150 -15.31 -24.81 3.75
CA PHE A 150 -14.15 -24.23 3.10
C PHE A 150 -12.94 -25.10 3.42
N THR A 151 -12.16 -25.45 2.40
CA THR A 151 -10.90 -26.16 2.54
C THR A 151 -9.80 -25.36 1.87
N ASP A 152 -8.64 -25.24 2.50
CA ASP A 152 -7.48 -24.60 1.86
C ASP A 152 -6.18 -25.20 2.37
N GLU A 153 -5.17 -25.11 1.52
CA GLU A 153 -3.79 -25.46 1.82
C GLU A 153 -2.96 -24.18 1.94
N THR A 154 -2.19 -24.05 3.02
CA THR A 154 -1.34 -22.87 3.22
C THR A 154 0.07 -23.29 3.63
N TRP A 155 1.07 -22.63 3.03
CA TRP A 155 2.46 -22.81 3.43
C TRP A 155 2.78 -21.91 4.62
N ILE A 156 3.29 -22.50 5.70
CA ILE A 156 3.92 -21.77 6.79
C ILE A 156 5.42 -21.78 6.55
N GLU A 157 5.96 -20.57 6.48
CA GLU A 157 7.37 -20.31 6.27
C GLU A 157 8.03 -19.82 7.56
N ILE A 158 9.01 -20.57 8.07
CA ILE A 158 9.82 -20.18 9.22
C ILE A 158 11.16 -19.64 8.72
N GLY A 159 11.55 -18.48 9.24
CA GLY A 159 12.79 -17.79 8.86
C GLY A 159 12.70 -17.01 7.54
N SER A 160 11.52 -16.88 6.95
CA SER A 160 11.29 -15.94 5.85
C SER A 160 11.35 -14.49 6.37
N PRO A 161 11.91 -13.54 5.59
CA PRO A 161 11.89 -12.14 5.97
C PRO A 161 10.44 -11.65 6.11
N GLN A 162 10.24 -10.74 7.06
CA GLN A 162 8.92 -10.22 7.40
C GLN A 162 8.31 -9.42 6.24
N GLY A 163 7.51 -10.10 5.42
CA GLY A 163 6.68 -9.50 4.39
C GLY A 163 7.43 -8.83 3.23
N LYS A 164 6.68 -8.46 2.20
CA LYS A 164 7.23 -7.67 1.08
C LYS A 164 7.50 -6.24 1.54
N PRO A 165 8.68 -5.67 1.24
CA PRO A 165 8.97 -4.28 1.54
C PRO A 165 8.02 -3.34 0.79
N ASN A 166 7.73 -2.18 1.38
CA ASN A 166 6.99 -1.12 0.70
C ASN A 166 7.81 -0.55 -0.47
N VAL A 167 7.17 -0.25 -1.59
CA VAL A 167 7.78 0.40 -2.75
C VAL A 167 7.18 1.80 -2.88
N TRP A 168 8.00 2.76 -3.29
CA TRP A 168 7.54 4.08 -3.62
C TRP A 168 7.03 4.09 -5.06
N ARG A 169 5.76 4.46 -5.25
CA ARG A 169 5.16 4.52 -6.59
C ARG A 169 4.34 5.80 -6.78
N GLN A 170 4.19 6.20 -8.03
CA GLN A 170 3.32 7.30 -8.39
C GLN A 170 1.86 6.95 -8.06
N VAL A 171 1.14 7.88 -7.45
CA VAL A 171 -0.30 7.73 -7.14
C VAL A 171 -1.07 7.55 -8.45
N GLY A 172 -1.94 6.54 -8.48
CA GLY A 172 -2.74 6.16 -9.66
C GLY A 172 -2.09 5.14 -10.60
N SER A 173 -0.82 4.77 -10.38
CA SER A 173 -0.17 3.69 -11.14
C SER A 173 -0.84 2.32 -10.90
N ASP A 174 -0.71 1.40 -11.87
CA ASP A 174 -1.23 0.03 -11.74
C ASP A 174 -0.48 -0.68 -10.58
N PRO A 175 -1.19 -1.20 -9.56
CA PRO A 175 -0.57 -1.92 -8.45
C PRO A 175 0.17 -3.20 -8.84
N TYR A 176 -0.07 -3.74 -10.05
CA TYR A 176 0.54 -4.96 -10.54
C TYR A 176 1.84 -4.74 -11.33
N ASP A 177 2.19 -3.50 -11.67
CA ASP A 177 3.40 -3.20 -12.46
C ASP A 177 4.70 -3.45 -11.67
N LEU A 178 4.61 -3.51 -10.34
CA LEU A 178 5.76 -3.64 -9.45
C LEU A 178 5.71 -4.98 -8.70
N ALA A 179 6.11 -6.05 -9.37
CA ALA A 179 6.37 -7.33 -8.73
C ALA A 179 7.81 -7.34 -8.19
N ILE A 180 7.99 -7.32 -6.86
CA ILE A 180 9.31 -7.56 -6.26
C ILE A 180 9.50 -9.07 -6.08
N PRO A 181 10.42 -9.71 -6.83
CA PRO A 181 10.83 -11.08 -6.51
C PRO A 181 11.53 -11.07 -5.16
N THR A 182 11.03 -11.87 -4.22
CA THR A 182 11.67 -12.09 -2.93
C THR A 182 12.61 -13.28 -3.10
N ASN A 183 13.91 -13.01 -3.24
CA ASN A 183 14.93 -14.06 -3.42
C ASN A 183 15.29 -14.80 -2.11
N SER A 184 14.69 -14.39 -1.00
CA SER A 184 14.87 -15.06 0.29
C SER A 184 14.10 -16.37 0.29
N ARG A 185 14.84 -17.48 0.38
CA ARG A 185 14.22 -18.77 0.66
C ARG A 185 13.95 -18.87 2.16
N PRO A 186 12.77 -19.37 2.57
CA PRO A 186 12.53 -19.77 3.95
C PRO A 186 13.58 -20.76 4.43
N GLN A 187 13.89 -20.72 5.73
CA GLN A 187 14.75 -21.72 6.36
C GLN A 187 14.03 -23.08 6.46
N PHE A 188 12.72 -23.03 6.74
CA PHE A 188 11.88 -24.20 6.88
C PHE A 188 10.47 -23.89 6.39
N THR A 189 9.83 -24.84 5.71
CA THR A 189 8.45 -24.72 5.24
C THR A 189 7.68 -25.99 5.52
N PHE A 190 6.43 -25.84 5.95
CA PHE A 190 5.46 -26.94 6.00
C PHE A 190 4.12 -26.46 5.48
N MET A 191 3.31 -27.38 4.98
CA MET A 191 1.98 -27.09 4.48
C MET A 191 0.97 -27.45 5.57
N LEU A 192 -0.01 -26.58 5.79
CA LEU A 192 -1.19 -26.87 6.58
C LEU A 192 -2.36 -27.05 5.63
N LEU A 193 -3.05 -28.17 5.73
CA LEU A 193 -4.37 -28.36 5.16
C LEU A 193 -5.38 -28.10 6.28
N GLY A 194 -6.29 -27.16 6.08
CA GLY A 194 -7.35 -26.84 7.02
C GLY A 194 -8.72 -26.91 6.37
N HIS A 195 -9.74 -27.15 7.18
CA HIS A 195 -11.12 -26.96 6.76
C HIS A 195 -11.92 -26.29 7.87
N PHE A 196 -12.91 -25.48 7.48
CA PHE A 196 -13.81 -24.84 8.42
C PHE A 196 -15.19 -24.64 7.78
N ALA A 197 -16.21 -24.55 8.62
CA ALA A 197 -17.59 -24.26 8.24
C ALA A 197 -18.18 -23.25 9.24
N HIS A 198 -19.41 -22.79 9.00
CA HIS A 198 -20.07 -21.88 9.94
C HIS A 198 -20.17 -22.51 11.33
N GLY A 199 -19.54 -21.88 12.33
CA GLY A 199 -19.52 -22.37 13.71
C GLY A 199 -18.63 -23.59 13.98
N TYR A 200 -17.88 -24.09 12.99
CA TYR A 200 -17.02 -25.25 13.13
C TYR A 200 -15.63 -24.99 12.55
N GLN A 201 -14.60 -25.26 13.35
CA GLN A 201 -13.22 -25.29 12.90
C GLN A 201 -12.76 -26.75 12.87
N GLY A 202 -12.44 -27.25 11.67
CA GLY A 202 -11.91 -28.59 11.49
C GLY A 202 -10.49 -28.73 12.00
N GLU A 203 -10.08 -29.96 12.28
CA GLU A 203 -8.72 -30.26 12.67
C GLU A 203 -7.74 -29.96 11.51
N PRO A 204 -6.66 -29.20 11.76
CA PRO A 204 -5.66 -28.96 10.74
C PRO A 204 -4.76 -30.19 10.57
N TYR A 205 -4.44 -30.51 9.32
CA TYR A 205 -3.47 -31.54 8.96
C TYR A 205 -2.14 -30.87 8.60
N ILE A 206 -1.06 -31.32 9.22
CA ILE A 206 0.29 -30.84 8.92
C ILE A 206 0.91 -31.77 7.88
N TRP A 207 1.16 -31.22 6.70
CA TRP A 207 1.95 -31.87 5.66
C TRP A 207 3.38 -31.33 5.73
N VAL A 208 4.29 -32.13 6.28
CA VAL A 208 5.72 -31.82 6.25
C VAL A 208 6.26 -32.29 4.92
N ARG A 209 6.89 -31.38 4.15
CA ARG A 209 7.52 -31.75 2.89
C ARG A 209 8.54 -32.85 3.16
N GLU A 210 8.33 -34.01 2.55
CA GLU A 210 9.23 -35.14 2.70
C GLU A 210 10.65 -34.76 2.24
N THR A 211 11.65 -35.15 3.02
CA THR A 211 13.05 -34.98 2.60
C THR A 211 13.32 -35.88 1.38
N ARG A 212 14.28 -35.52 0.53
CA ARG A 212 14.72 -36.41 -0.58
C ARG A 212 15.08 -37.82 -0.08
N LYS A 213 15.60 -37.93 1.14
CA LYS A 213 15.92 -39.20 1.78
C LYS A 213 14.66 -39.99 2.16
N GLN A 214 13.63 -39.32 2.70
CA GLN A 214 12.33 -39.93 2.97
C GLN A 214 11.68 -40.45 1.69
N LEU A 215 11.60 -39.61 0.65
CA LEU A 215 11.04 -39.98 -0.65
C LEU A 215 11.74 -41.20 -1.24
N TYR A 216 13.07 -41.26 -1.15
CA TYR A 216 13.85 -42.43 -1.56
C TYR A 216 13.49 -43.68 -0.75
N ILE A 217 13.41 -43.58 0.58
CA ILE A 217 13.03 -44.70 1.45
C ILE A 217 11.60 -45.17 1.14
N ASN A 218 10.65 -44.25 0.96
CA ASN A 218 9.26 -44.56 0.64
C ASN A 218 9.12 -45.24 -0.72
N ALA A 219 9.91 -44.82 -1.71
CA ALA A 219 9.95 -45.44 -3.04
C ALA A 219 10.52 -46.88 -3.02
N LEU A 220 11.29 -47.25 -1.99
CA LEU A 220 11.77 -48.62 -1.81
C LEU A 220 10.73 -49.56 -1.19
N ILE A 221 9.63 -49.05 -0.62
CA ILE A 221 8.59 -49.85 0.02
C ILE A 221 7.50 -50.21 -0.99
N PRO A 222 7.28 -51.50 -1.33
CA PRO A 222 6.22 -51.88 -2.26
C PRO A 222 4.82 -51.48 -1.76
N GLY A 223 4.02 -50.90 -2.66
CA GLY A 223 2.63 -50.50 -2.37
C GLY A 223 2.43 -49.04 -2.00
N THR A 224 3.50 -48.26 -1.84
CA THR A 224 3.42 -46.79 -1.71
C THR A 224 3.18 -46.13 -3.06
N GLU A 225 2.71 -44.87 -3.03
CA GLU A 225 2.55 -44.06 -4.24
C GLU A 225 3.91 -43.78 -4.89
N GLU A 226 4.94 -43.51 -4.09
CA GLU A 226 6.30 -43.24 -4.55
C GLU A 226 6.90 -44.46 -5.25
N HIS A 227 6.65 -45.67 -4.73
CA HIS A 227 7.10 -46.91 -5.37
C HIS A 227 6.38 -47.16 -6.70
N SER A 228 5.08 -46.84 -6.77
CA SER A 228 4.28 -46.96 -7.99
C SER A 228 4.74 -45.96 -9.05
N LEU A 229 5.02 -44.72 -8.64
CA LEU A 229 5.59 -43.68 -9.50
C LEU A 229 6.98 -44.08 -10.03
N LEU A 230 7.87 -44.56 -9.16
CA LEU A 230 9.20 -45.02 -9.54
C LEU A 230 9.11 -46.18 -10.54
N LYS A 231 8.21 -47.14 -10.33
CA LYS A 231 7.94 -48.22 -11.29
C LYS A 231 7.45 -47.70 -12.64
N SER A 232 6.56 -46.72 -12.65
CA SER A 232 6.05 -46.12 -13.88
C SER A 232 7.17 -45.43 -14.67
N ILE A 233 8.01 -44.64 -14.00
CA ILE A 233 9.16 -43.95 -14.61
C ILE A 233 10.15 -44.98 -15.18
N ASN A 234 10.47 -46.03 -14.42
CA ASN A 234 11.37 -47.09 -14.90
C ASN A 234 10.79 -47.84 -16.10
N ALA A 235 9.47 -48.07 -16.13
CA ALA A 235 8.80 -48.69 -17.27
C ALA A 235 8.85 -47.79 -18.51
N GLU A 236 8.65 -46.47 -18.35
CA GLU A 236 8.79 -45.51 -19.46
C GLU A 236 10.22 -45.45 -19.99
N ILE A 237 11.22 -45.43 -19.11
CA ILE A 237 12.65 -45.45 -19.49
C ILE A 237 12.97 -46.74 -20.24
N HIS A 238 12.50 -47.88 -19.75
CA HIS A 238 12.70 -49.17 -20.41
C HIS A 238 12.04 -49.21 -21.79
N ASN A 239 10.79 -48.74 -21.90
CA ASN A 239 10.07 -48.68 -23.16
C ASN A 239 10.75 -47.74 -24.17
N TYR A 240 11.26 -46.59 -23.69
CA TYR A 240 12.04 -45.66 -24.51
C TYR A 240 13.33 -46.32 -25.04
N ASN A 241 14.10 -46.96 -24.16
CA ASN A 241 15.35 -47.62 -24.54
C ASN A 241 15.14 -48.82 -25.47
N GLN A 242 14.00 -49.53 -25.37
CA GLN A 242 13.67 -50.64 -26.26
C GLN A 242 13.29 -50.21 -27.67
N ASN A 243 12.66 -49.05 -27.81
CA ASN A 243 12.22 -48.52 -29.11
C ASN A 243 13.22 -47.51 -29.71
N GLN A 244 14.43 -47.45 -29.16
CA GLN A 244 15.42 -46.47 -29.57
C GLN A 244 16.11 -46.84 -30.89
N LEU A 245 16.45 -45.81 -31.67
CA LEU A 245 17.28 -45.94 -32.86
C LEU A 245 18.77 -46.12 -32.47
N PRO A 246 19.60 -46.79 -33.29
CA PRO A 246 20.98 -47.15 -32.94
C PRO A 246 21.92 -46.01 -32.53
N ASN A 247 21.56 -44.77 -32.86
CA ASN A 247 22.39 -43.57 -32.63
C ASN A 247 21.85 -42.66 -31.52
N GLU A 248 20.77 -43.03 -30.84
CA GLU A 248 20.25 -42.25 -29.72
C GLU A 248 20.85 -42.69 -28.37
N PRO A 249 21.10 -41.75 -27.44
CA PRO A 249 21.68 -42.06 -26.14
C PRO A 249 20.66 -42.73 -25.20
N GLN A 250 21.03 -43.86 -24.59
CA GLN A 250 20.18 -44.54 -23.63
C GLN A 250 19.89 -43.68 -22.38
N ARG A 251 18.67 -43.77 -21.86
CA ARG A 251 18.31 -43.18 -20.57
C ARG A 251 18.61 -44.18 -19.45
N MET A 252 19.26 -43.73 -18.37
CA MET A 252 19.44 -44.57 -17.19
C MET A 252 18.19 -44.54 -16.30
N PRO A 253 17.77 -45.69 -15.74
CA PRO A 253 16.76 -45.76 -14.68
C PRO A 253 17.27 -45.13 -13.38
#